data_AF-Q12VI5-F1
#
_entry.id   AF-Q12VI5-F1
#
_cell.length_a   1.000
_cell.length_b   1.000
_cell.length_c   1.000
_cell.angle_alpha   90.00
_cell.angle_beta   90.00
_cell.angle_gamma   90.00
#
_symmetry.space_group_name_H-M   'P 1'
#
loop_
_entity.id
_entity.type
_entity.pdbx_description
1 polymer ?
#
loop_
_entity_poly.entity_id
_entity_poly.type
_entity_poly.pdbx_seq_one_letter_code
_entity_poly.pdbx_strand_id
1 'polypeptide(L)'
;MRLPKNIEYCEFNIHDKKLYFIIDHAAALIAWIKAFNEGIISRDATLFHLDKHTDFHMNSDNIKKSKTILGMDNLELNDFVTVELCDENDEFIVNAMWSGLIKDCISFHHEEGSYDGILIEENQFAPQKINFKCDGMDHNFYLFEGHDISLIDNILNYQEIMNICECGRDFILDIDLDFFTEITDKIISITPQEINKQVNCALFKKMFEMSKVITIALEPAHCGGNEQCEKIFDSLMSNDIFKIDEKRLCDVKNKFLHGVNAKDFYYIR
;
A
#
# COMPACT_ATOMS: atom_id res chain seq x y z
N MET A 1 4.65 9.32 26.35
CA MET A 1 5.21 10.21 25.31
C MET A 1 6.22 9.37 24.53
N ARG A 2 5.80 8.78 23.40
CA ARG A 2 6.72 8.11 22.47
C ARG A 2 7.59 9.22 21.85
N LEU A 3 8.91 9.04 21.82
CA LEU A 3 9.76 9.93 21.01
C LEU A 3 9.48 9.59 19.54
N PRO A 4 9.34 10.58 18.64
CA PRO A 4 9.15 10.30 17.22
C PRO A 4 10.31 9.43 16.75
N LYS A 5 9.99 8.21 16.29
CA LYS A 5 10.96 7.38 15.58
C LYS A 5 11.13 8.03 14.22
N ASN A 6 12.37 8.30 13.79
CA ASN A 6 12.56 8.71 12.40
C ASN A 6 12.06 7.58 11.51
N ILE A 7 10.98 7.81 10.77
CA ILE A 7 10.53 6.89 9.72
C ILE A 7 11.66 6.70 8.73
N GLU A 8 12.06 5.43 8.57
CA GLU A 8 13.12 5.03 7.67
C GLU A 8 12.54 4.43 6.40
N TYR A 9 13.04 4.91 5.26
CA TYR A 9 12.74 4.32 3.95
C TYR A 9 14.01 4.19 3.11
N CYS A 10 13.96 3.38 2.06
CA CYS A 10 14.95 3.34 0.99
C CYS A 10 14.27 3.76 -0.32
N GLU A 11 14.91 4.62 -1.09
CA GLU A 11 14.37 5.14 -2.35
C GLU A 11 15.26 4.72 -3.52
N PHE A 12 14.62 4.25 -4.59
CA PHE A 12 15.27 3.87 -5.84
C PHE A 12 14.49 4.40 -7.04
N ASN A 13 15.18 4.53 -8.17
CA ASN A 13 14.51 4.65 -9.46
C ASN A 13 14.57 3.28 -10.14
N ILE A 14 13.42 2.77 -10.57
CA ILE A 14 13.31 1.58 -11.41
C ILE A 14 12.60 1.97 -12.71
N HIS A 15 13.25 1.75 -13.84
CA HIS A 15 12.76 2.25 -15.13
C HIS A 15 12.49 3.77 -15.08
N ASP A 16 11.26 4.18 -15.34
CA ASP A 16 10.74 5.55 -15.29
C ASP A 16 9.95 5.85 -14.00
N LYS A 17 10.10 5.01 -12.96
CA LYS A 17 9.28 5.01 -11.75
C LYS A 17 10.11 5.23 -10.49
N LYS A 18 9.47 5.79 -9.46
CA LYS A 18 10.01 5.81 -8.10
C LYS A 18 9.58 4.57 -7.34
N LEU A 19 10.54 3.94 -6.66
CA LEU A 19 10.29 2.82 -5.77
C LEU A 19 10.76 3.17 -4.36
N TYR A 20 9.89 2.94 -3.39
CA TYR A 20 10.17 3.13 -1.98
C TYR A 20 10.00 1.80 -1.24
N PHE A 21 10.99 1.43 -0.43
CA PHE A 21 10.85 0.37 0.57
C PHE A 21 10.69 1.01 1.94
N ILE A 22 9.67 0.59 2.67
CA ILE A 22 9.30 1.12 3.98
C ILE A 22 9.13 -0.03 4.98
N ILE A 23 9.37 0.24 6.26
CA ILE A 23 9.25 -0.77 7.31
C ILE A 23 7.84 -0.84 7.92
N ASP A 24 7.16 0.29 7.94
CA ASP A 24 5.84 0.53 8.54
C ASP A 24 4.96 1.02 7.41
N HIS A 25 3.78 0.42 7.22
CA HIS A 25 2.96 0.67 6.05
C HIS A 25 2.45 2.10 5.98
N ALA A 26 2.13 2.73 7.12
CA ALA A 26 1.68 4.11 7.17
C ALA A 26 2.73 5.10 6.64
N ALA A 27 4.00 4.71 6.60
CA ALA A 27 5.08 5.49 5.97
C ALA A 27 4.92 5.64 4.44
N ALA A 28 4.04 4.86 3.79
CA ALA A 28 3.72 5.01 2.37
C ALA A 28 3.23 6.43 2.06
N LEU A 29 2.47 7.03 2.99
CA LEU A 29 2.00 8.41 2.88
C LEU A 29 3.14 9.42 2.71
N ILE A 30 4.29 9.20 3.38
CA ILE A 30 5.49 10.04 3.21
C ILE A 30 6.04 9.93 1.80
N ALA A 31 6.15 8.71 1.28
CA ALA A 31 6.62 8.48 -0.08
C ALA A 31 5.70 9.15 -1.11
N TRP A 32 4.38 9.06 -0.93
CA TRP A 32 3.41 9.65 -1.85
C TRP A 32 3.44 11.18 -1.83
N ILE A 33 3.46 11.80 -0.65
CA ILE A 33 3.53 13.26 -0.52
C ILE A 33 4.86 13.79 -1.06
N LYS A 34 5.97 13.08 -0.80
CA LYS A 34 7.27 13.40 -1.39
C LYS A 34 7.21 13.37 -2.92
N ALA A 35 6.64 12.32 -3.51
CA ALA A 35 6.50 12.22 -4.97
C ALA A 35 5.61 13.32 -5.56
N PHE A 36 4.55 13.72 -4.83
CA PHE A 36 3.72 14.87 -5.20
C PHE A 36 4.51 16.19 -5.18
N ASN A 37 5.26 16.45 -4.11
CA ASN A 37 6.08 17.66 -3.97
C ASN A 37 7.20 17.74 -5.01
N GLU A 38 7.68 16.59 -5.50
CA GLU A 38 8.65 16.48 -6.60
C GLU A 38 8.01 16.57 -7.99
N GLY A 39 6.67 16.67 -8.08
CA GLY A 39 5.94 16.76 -9.34
C GLY A 39 5.90 15.45 -10.14
N ILE A 40 6.15 14.31 -9.49
CA ILE A 40 6.13 12.98 -10.11
C ILE A 40 4.69 12.54 -10.31
N ILE A 41 3.86 12.76 -9.29
CA ILE A 41 2.41 12.57 -9.35
C ILE A 41 1.72 13.92 -9.12
N SER A 42 0.53 14.05 -9.72
CA SER A 42 -0.37 15.18 -9.57
C SER A 42 -1.42 14.91 -8.48
N ARG A 43 -2.24 15.93 -8.18
CA ARG A 43 -3.43 15.74 -7.35
C ARG A 43 -4.37 14.74 -7.99
N ASP A 44 -5.28 14.21 -7.16
CA ASP A 44 -6.32 13.30 -7.58
C ASP A 44 -5.78 11.99 -8.18
N ALA A 45 -4.59 11.52 -7.78
CA ALA A 45 -4.04 10.26 -8.27
C ALA A 45 -4.93 9.06 -7.90
N THR A 46 -4.76 7.94 -8.60
CA THR A 46 -5.43 6.67 -8.28
C THR A 46 -4.45 5.74 -7.57
N LEU A 47 -4.89 5.14 -6.47
CA LEU A 47 -4.12 4.16 -5.71
C LEU A 47 -4.54 2.74 -6.10
N PHE A 48 -3.59 1.90 -6.50
CA PHE A 48 -3.70 0.45 -6.38
C PHE A 48 -3.06 0.03 -5.07
N HIS A 49 -3.78 -0.70 -4.24
CA HIS A 49 -3.30 -1.11 -2.92
C HIS A 49 -3.46 -2.61 -2.79
N LEU A 50 -2.34 -3.31 -2.61
CA LEU A 50 -2.24 -4.75 -2.41
C LEU A 50 -1.85 -4.98 -0.95
N ASP A 51 -2.80 -5.40 -0.13
CA ASP A 51 -2.61 -5.53 1.31
C ASP A 51 -3.52 -6.64 1.80
N LYS A 52 -3.11 -7.39 2.81
CA LYS A 52 -4.02 -8.32 3.46
C LYS A 52 -5.28 -7.64 4.01
N HIS A 53 -5.14 -6.44 4.55
CA HIS A 53 -6.18 -5.61 5.14
C HIS A 53 -6.62 -4.54 4.14
N THR A 54 -7.59 -3.72 4.54
CA THR A 54 -8.15 -2.68 3.67
C THR A 54 -7.55 -1.31 3.94
N ASP A 55 -6.94 -1.13 5.11
CA ASP A 55 -6.37 0.11 5.64
C ASP A 55 -7.25 1.34 5.38
N PHE A 56 -8.56 1.11 5.53
CA PHE A 56 -9.61 2.08 5.26
C PHE A 56 -10.53 2.24 6.46
N HIS A 57 -10.13 3.12 7.37
CA HIS A 57 -10.94 3.50 8.53
C HIS A 57 -11.29 5.00 8.48
N MET A 58 -12.59 5.32 8.38
CA MET A 58 -13.06 6.70 8.35
C MET A 58 -13.35 7.24 9.74
N ASN A 59 -12.30 7.58 10.50
CA ASN A 59 -12.48 8.27 11.78
C ASN A 59 -12.63 9.80 11.61
N SER A 60 -13.74 10.35 12.12
CA SER A 60 -14.10 11.77 12.05
C SER A 60 -13.14 12.76 12.72
N ASP A 61 -12.22 12.30 13.58
CA ASP A 61 -11.24 13.18 14.23
C ASP A 61 -9.95 13.34 13.40
N ASN A 62 -9.46 12.28 12.76
CA ASN A 62 -8.20 12.29 11.99
C ASN A 62 -8.33 13.06 10.67
N ILE A 63 -9.52 12.96 10.10
CA ILE A 63 -10.15 13.81 9.10
C ILE A 63 -9.75 15.31 9.14
N LYS A 64 -9.69 15.97 10.29
CA LYS A 64 -9.41 17.43 10.32
C LYS A 64 -7.94 17.76 10.01
N LYS A 65 -7.00 16.85 10.33
CA LYS A 65 -5.55 17.06 10.15
C LYS A 65 -5.09 16.67 8.75
N SER A 66 -5.82 15.77 8.07
CA SER A 66 -5.53 15.30 6.72
C SER A 66 -5.43 16.40 5.67
N LYS A 67 -6.19 17.50 5.84
CA LYS A 67 -6.29 18.57 4.82
C LYS A 67 -5.00 19.36 4.64
N THR A 68 -4.11 19.33 5.63
CA THR A 68 -2.88 20.13 5.64
C THR A 68 -1.64 19.35 5.22
N ILE A 69 -1.74 18.03 5.03
CA ILE A 69 -0.56 17.16 4.84
C ILE A 69 0.21 17.44 3.54
N LEU A 70 -0.46 17.88 2.47
CA LEU A 70 0.20 18.23 1.20
C LEU A 70 1.14 19.45 1.29
N GLY A 71 1.06 20.22 2.36
CA GLY A 71 1.95 21.36 2.61
C GLY A 71 3.01 21.11 3.68
N MET A 72 3.00 19.93 4.30
CA MET A 72 3.94 19.59 5.37
C MET A 72 5.34 19.37 4.82
N ASP A 73 6.35 19.79 5.58
CA ASP A 73 7.71 19.34 5.33
C ASP A 73 7.95 17.90 5.81
N ASN A 74 9.13 17.35 5.53
CA ASN A 74 9.44 15.96 5.88
C ASN A 74 9.44 15.70 7.39
N LEU A 75 9.78 16.69 8.22
CA LEU A 75 9.81 16.53 9.66
C LEU A 75 8.39 16.54 10.22
N GLU A 76 7.57 17.50 9.79
CA GLU A 76 6.15 17.58 10.15
C GLU A 76 5.39 16.32 9.73
N LEU A 77 5.69 15.79 8.55
CA LEU A 77 5.05 14.58 8.06
C LEU A 77 5.51 13.33 8.82
N ASN A 78 6.77 13.27 9.23
CA ASN A 78 7.29 12.20 10.08
C ASN A 78 6.59 12.20 11.44
N ASP A 79 6.46 13.38 12.05
CA ASP A 79 5.73 13.55 13.31
C ASP A 79 4.26 13.17 13.13
N PHE A 80 3.62 13.59 12.04
CA PHE A 80 2.23 13.23 11.73
C PHE A 80 2.06 11.70 11.66
N VAL A 81 2.84 11.01 10.84
CA VAL A 81 2.71 9.56 10.69
C VAL A 81 3.05 8.82 12.00
N THR A 82 4.11 9.21 12.71
CA THR A 82 4.54 8.50 13.93
C THR A 82 3.78 8.83 15.21
N VAL A 83 3.09 9.96 15.26
CA VAL A 83 2.38 10.38 16.48
C VAL A 83 0.88 10.26 16.29
N GLU A 84 0.36 10.59 15.11
CA GLU A 84 -1.07 10.68 14.86
C GLU A 84 -1.64 9.41 14.21
N LEU A 85 -0.84 8.67 13.42
CA LEU A 85 -1.30 7.43 12.77
C LEU A 85 -0.83 6.14 13.50
N CYS A 86 0.02 6.25 14.51
CA CYS A 86 0.85 5.14 15.03
C CYS A 86 0.11 4.10 15.89
N ASP A 87 -1.17 4.28 16.20
CA ASP A 87 -1.88 3.34 17.07
C ASP A 87 -2.82 2.38 16.30
N GLU A 88 -3.20 2.70 15.05
CA GLU A 88 -3.99 1.84 14.17
C GLU A 88 -3.54 2.15 12.73
N ASN A 89 -2.74 1.29 12.09
CA ASN A 89 -2.12 1.47 10.75
C ASN A 89 -3.11 1.83 9.61
N ASP A 90 -4.38 2.05 9.92
CA ASP A 90 -5.50 1.77 9.04
C ASP A 90 -6.13 3.06 8.45
N GLU A 91 -5.42 4.20 8.53
CA GLU A 91 -6.00 5.51 8.18
C GLU A 91 -5.20 6.33 7.16
N PHE A 92 -3.99 5.92 6.79
CA PHE A 92 -3.15 6.76 5.93
C PHE A 92 -3.73 6.92 4.52
N ILE A 93 -4.47 5.93 4.01
CA ILE A 93 -5.18 6.04 2.73
C ILE A 93 -6.28 7.09 2.80
N VAL A 94 -7.11 7.07 3.85
CA VAL A 94 -8.17 8.07 4.06
C VAL A 94 -7.57 9.46 4.16
N ASN A 95 -6.45 9.61 4.88
CA ASN A 95 -5.73 10.88 4.98
C ASN A 95 -5.23 11.37 3.61
N ALA A 96 -4.65 10.48 2.80
CA ALA A 96 -4.23 10.80 1.44
C ALA A 96 -5.41 11.22 0.56
N MET A 97 -6.54 10.53 0.68
CA MET A 97 -7.75 10.84 -0.08
C MET A 97 -8.31 12.22 0.29
N TRP A 98 -8.42 12.47 1.59
CA TRP A 98 -8.91 13.73 2.13
C TRP A 98 -8.06 14.95 1.82
N SER A 99 -6.76 14.77 1.69
CA SER A 99 -5.86 15.84 1.26
C SER A 99 -6.05 16.24 -0.22
N GLY A 100 -6.75 15.40 -0.99
CA GLY A 100 -6.86 15.49 -2.45
C GLY A 100 -5.61 14.98 -3.18
N LEU A 101 -4.75 14.22 -2.49
CA LEU A 101 -3.65 13.51 -3.13
C LEU A 101 -4.18 12.31 -3.91
N ILE A 102 -5.03 11.51 -3.26
CA ILE A 102 -5.68 10.34 -3.85
C ILE A 102 -7.14 10.65 -4.11
N LYS A 103 -7.61 10.36 -5.32
CA LYS A 103 -9.02 10.52 -5.66
C LYS A 103 -9.78 9.24 -5.44
N ASP A 104 -9.28 8.14 -6.01
CA ASP A 104 -9.89 6.82 -5.90
C ASP A 104 -8.84 5.79 -5.47
N CYS A 105 -9.30 4.76 -4.77
CA CYS A 105 -8.49 3.61 -4.38
C CYS A 105 -9.10 2.33 -4.94
N ILE A 106 -8.26 1.46 -5.47
CA ILE A 106 -8.57 0.10 -5.89
C ILE A 106 -7.75 -0.83 -4.98
N SER A 107 -8.42 -1.36 -3.97
CA SER A 107 -7.83 -2.24 -2.95
C SER A 107 -8.09 -3.70 -3.28
N PHE A 108 -7.04 -4.50 -3.20
CA PHE A 108 -7.07 -5.95 -3.25
C PHE A 108 -6.67 -6.49 -1.88
N HIS A 109 -7.57 -7.25 -1.24
CA HIS A 109 -7.36 -7.68 0.15
C HIS A 109 -7.92 -9.07 0.45
N HIS A 110 -7.51 -9.61 1.60
CA HIS A 110 -7.87 -10.96 2.06
C HIS A 110 -8.88 -10.96 3.19
N GLU A 111 -8.82 -9.95 4.06
CA GLU A 111 -9.65 -9.87 5.25
C GLU A 111 -10.58 -8.68 5.15
N GLU A 112 -11.87 -8.89 5.49
CA GLU A 112 -12.80 -7.78 5.65
C GLU A 112 -12.33 -6.90 6.82
N GLY A 113 -11.88 -5.68 6.49
CA GLY A 113 -11.68 -4.62 7.47
C GLY A 113 -13.01 -4.02 7.93
N SER A 114 -12.99 -3.26 9.03
CA SER A 114 -14.17 -2.49 9.43
C SER A 114 -14.34 -1.27 8.52
N TYR A 115 -15.30 -1.33 7.61
CA TYR A 115 -15.61 -0.23 6.72
C TYR A 115 -16.53 0.80 7.38
N ASP A 116 -16.02 2.00 7.61
CA ASP A 116 -16.86 3.15 7.93
C ASP A 116 -17.26 3.87 6.63
N GLY A 117 -18.35 3.44 6.00
CA GLY A 117 -18.81 4.03 4.73
C GLY A 117 -20.22 3.60 4.33
N ILE A 118 -20.77 4.23 3.28
CA ILE A 118 -22.03 3.76 2.66
C ILE A 118 -21.65 2.77 1.56
N LEU A 119 -21.93 1.49 1.80
CA LEU A 119 -21.82 0.45 0.79
C LEU A 119 -22.93 0.67 -0.25
N ILE A 120 -22.55 0.92 -1.50
CA ILE A 120 -23.51 1.27 -2.56
C ILE A 120 -23.89 0.05 -3.42
N GLU A 121 -22.97 -0.89 -3.59
CA GLU A 121 -23.19 -2.09 -4.42
C GLU A 121 -22.63 -3.32 -3.72
N GLU A 122 -23.51 -4.28 -3.42
CA GLU A 122 -23.17 -5.66 -3.07
C GLU A 122 -23.53 -6.54 -4.27
N ASN A 123 -22.53 -7.01 -5.00
CA ASN A 123 -22.74 -8.02 -6.02
C ASN A 123 -21.69 -9.11 -5.78
N GLN A 124 -22.12 -10.38 -5.67
CA GLN A 124 -21.24 -11.50 -5.31
C GLN A 124 -20.07 -11.73 -6.29
N PHE A 125 -20.07 -11.03 -7.43
CA PHE A 125 -19.06 -11.14 -8.48
C PHE A 125 -18.43 -9.80 -8.88
N ALA A 126 -18.91 -8.67 -8.36
CA ALA A 126 -18.38 -7.33 -8.66
C ALA A 126 -17.65 -6.78 -7.43
N PRO A 127 -16.67 -5.88 -7.60
CA PRO A 127 -16.04 -5.23 -6.46
C PRO A 127 -17.10 -4.57 -5.57
N GLN A 128 -16.95 -4.70 -4.26
CA GLN A 128 -17.69 -3.85 -3.35
C GLN A 128 -17.21 -2.41 -3.57
N LYS A 129 -18.15 -1.46 -3.53
CA LYS A 129 -17.84 -0.04 -3.75
C LYS A 129 -18.33 0.80 -2.59
N ILE A 130 -17.39 1.48 -1.95
CA ILE A 130 -17.67 2.53 -0.97
C ILE A 130 -17.53 3.87 -1.68
N ASN A 131 -18.56 4.70 -1.58
CA ASN A 131 -18.49 6.10 -1.97
C ASN A 131 -18.63 6.97 -0.74
N PHE A 132 -17.77 7.97 -0.65
CA PHE A 132 -17.85 8.97 0.40
C PHE A 132 -17.46 10.33 -0.15
N LYS A 133 -17.83 11.38 0.56
CA LYS A 133 -17.60 12.76 0.15
C LYS A 133 -16.70 13.45 1.16
N CYS A 134 -15.58 13.99 0.69
CA CYS A 134 -14.70 14.85 1.48
C CYS A 134 -14.61 16.22 0.81
N ASP A 135 -14.90 17.29 1.55
CA ASP A 135 -14.75 18.67 1.07
C ASP A 135 -15.38 18.98 -0.29
N GLY A 136 -16.55 18.39 -0.54
CA GLY A 136 -17.26 18.58 -1.80
C GLY A 136 -16.83 17.62 -2.92
N MET A 137 -15.72 16.91 -2.74
CA MET A 137 -15.17 15.92 -3.66
C MET A 137 -15.70 14.52 -3.35
N ASP A 138 -16.22 13.82 -4.36
CA ASP A 138 -16.64 12.43 -4.22
C ASP A 138 -15.44 11.49 -4.41
N HIS A 139 -15.30 10.51 -3.54
CA HIS A 139 -14.24 9.51 -3.57
C HIS A 139 -14.83 8.13 -3.79
N ASN A 140 -14.11 7.27 -4.50
CA ASN A 140 -14.49 5.87 -4.65
C ASN A 140 -13.39 4.97 -4.10
N PHE A 141 -13.81 4.02 -3.28
CA PHE A 141 -12.97 2.94 -2.77
C PHE A 141 -13.54 1.63 -3.31
N TYR A 142 -12.81 1.00 -4.23
CA TYR A 142 -13.17 -0.27 -4.84
C TYR A 142 -12.46 -1.40 -4.09
N LEU A 143 -13.23 -2.41 -3.70
CA LEU A 143 -12.81 -3.50 -2.82
C LEU A 143 -12.88 -4.81 -3.60
N PHE A 144 -11.73 -5.43 -3.79
CA PHE A 144 -11.57 -6.73 -4.43
C PHE A 144 -11.05 -7.74 -3.42
N GLU A 145 -11.94 -8.54 -2.87
CA GLU A 145 -11.59 -9.62 -1.96
C GLU A 145 -11.00 -10.82 -2.74
N GLY A 146 -9.83 -11.31 -2.35
CA GLY A 146 -9.29 -12.58 -2.84
C GLY A 146 -7.78 -12.76 -2.75
N HIS A 147 -7.37 -14.01 -2.51
CA HIS A 147 -5.98 -14.44 -2.34
C HIS A 147 -5.08 -14.40 -3.58
N ASP A 148 -5.65 -14.18 -4.77
CA ASP A 148 -4.93 -14.36 -6.02
C ASP A 148 -5.37 -13.35 -7.08
N ILE A 149 -4.53 -12.35 -7.32
CA ILE A 149 -4.73 -11.32 -8.36
C ILE A 149 -4.93 -11.97 -9.74
N SER A 150 -4.33 -13.14 -9.99
CA SER A 150 -4.51 -13.85 -11.27
C SER A 150 -5.91 -14.44 -11.43
N LEU A 151 -6.66 -14.67 -10.35
CA LEU A 151 -8.07 -15.03 -10.44
C LEU A 151 -8.92 -13.82 -10.85
N ILE A 152 -8.58 -12.64 -10.33
CA ILE A 152 -9.26 -11.38 -10.69
C ILE A 152 -9.02 -11.04 -12.16
N ASP A 153 -7.81 -11.34 -12.67
CA ASP A 153 -7.46 -11.20 -14.10
C ASP A 153 -8.39 -12.03 -15.03
N ASN A 154 -8.91 -13.15 -14.53
CA ASN A 154 -9.78 -14.06 -15.30
C ASN A 154 -11.28 -13.77 -15.15
N ILE A 155 -11.66 -13.03 -14.10
CA ILE A 155 -13.05 -12.59 -13.90
C ILE A 155 -13.19 -11.24 -14.63
N LEU A 156 -14.37 -10.97 -15.19
CA LEU A 156 -14.73 -9.82 -16.06
C LEU A 156 -14.39 -8.40 -15.51
N ASN A 157 -13.72 -8.32 -14.37
CA ASN A 157 -13.36 -7.13 -13.61
C ASN A 157 -12.12 -6.41 -14.17
N TYR A 158 -11.29 -7.03 -15.02
CA TYR A 158 -10.18 -6.31 -15.68
C TYR A 158 -10.71 -5.10 -16.48
N GLN A 159 -11.79 -5.27 -17.26
CA GLN A 159 -12.35 -4.16 -18.02
C GLN A 159 -12.95 -3.08 -17.11
N GLU A 160 -13.52 -3.46 -15.97
CA GLU A 160 -14.05 -2.50 -14.99
C GLU A 160 -12.93 -1.69 -14.33
N ILE A 161 -11.86 -2.37 -13.89
CA ILE A 161 -10.63 -1.72 -13.41
C ILE A 161 -10.10 -0.77 -14.49
N MET A 162 -10.01 -1.22 -15.74
CA MET A 162 -9.53 -0.37 -16.84
C MET A 162 -10.44 0.83 -17.09
N ASN A 163 -11.78 0.67 -17.01
CA ASN A 163 -12.71 1.78 -17.13
C ASN A 163 -12.53 2.80 -15.99
N ILE A 164 -12.27 2.33 -14.76
CA ILE A 164 -11.92 3.21 -13.63
C ILE A 164 -10.62 3.98 -13.93
N CYS A 165 -9.68 3.33 -14.62
CA CYS A 165 -8.37 3.87 -14.95
C CYS A 165 -8.33 4.86 -16.15
N GLU A 166 -9.38 4.97 -16.97
CA GLU A 166 -9.39 5.73 -18.24
C GLU A 166 -9.44 7.28 -18.11
N CYS A 167 -9.14 7.79 -16.93
CA CYS A 167 -9.37 9.18 -16.53
C CYS A 167 -8.13 10.10 -16.66
N GLY A 168 -7.03 9.61 -17.23
CA GLY A 168 -5.81 10.41 -17.46
C GLY A 168 -5.08 10.83 -16.19
N ARG A 169 -5.33 10.14 -15.06
CA ARG A 169 -4.70 10.38 -13.77
C ARG A 169 -3.35 9.67 -13.64
N ASP A 170 -2.58 10.12 -12.66
CA ASP A 170 -1.40 9.39 -12.21
C ASP A 170 -1.79 8.20 -11.33
N PHE A 171 -0.95 7.15 -11.35
CA PHE A 171 -1.17 5.94 -10.56
C PHE A 171 -0.05 5.71 -9.56
N ILE A 172 -0.43 5.19 -8.40
CA ILE A 172 0.45 4.69 -7.36
C ILE A 172 0.15 3.20 -7.19
N LEU A 173 1.19 2.38 -7.07
CA LEU A 173 1.07 0.98 -6.67
C LEU A 173 1.69 0.80 -5.29
N ASP A 174 0.85 0.50 -4.32
CA ASP A 174 1.24 0.23 -2.96
C ASP A 174 1.10 -1.26 -2.65
N ILE A 175 2.14 -1.84 -2.08
CA ILE A 175 2.25 -3.28 -1.84
C ILE A 175 2.68 -3.50 -0.39
N ASP A 176 1.78 -4.03 0.44
CA ASP A 176 2.19 -4.70 1.68
C ASP A 176 2.63 -6.13 1.36
N LEU A 177 3.76 -6.54 1.92
CA LEU A 177 4.23 -7.92 1.77
C LEU A 177 3.33 -8.93 2.49
N ASP A 178 2.56 -8.51 3.49
CA ASP A 178 1.65 -9.39 4.18
C ASP A 178 0.45 -9.84 3.30
N PHE A 179 0.20 -9.15 2.18
CA PHE A 179 -0.67 -9.60 1.11
C PHE A 179 -0.26 -10.97 0.55
N PHE A 180 1.01 -11.34 0.66
CA PHE A 180 1.50 -12.66 0.25
C PHE A 180 1.56 -13.67 1.40
N THR A 181 0.78 -13.46 2.46
CA THR A 181 0.66 -14.37 3.61
C THR A 181 -0.71 -15.02 3.70
N GLU A 182 -0.72 -16.29 4.08
CA GLU A 182 -1.92 -17.01 4.51
C GLU A 182 -1.90 -17.17 6.04
N ILE A 183 -3.00 -16.78 6.70
CA ILE A 183 -3.21 -17.14 8.10
C ILE A 183 -3.87 -18.51 8.14
N THR A 184 -3.09 -19.50 8.53
CA THR A 184 -3.60 -20.78 9.07
C THR A 184 -3.38 -20.78 10.59
N ASP A 185 -3.38 -21.94 11.25
CA ASP A 185 -2.92 -22.07 12.66
C ASP A 185 -1.51 -21.48 12.89
N LYS A 186 -0.76 -21.21 11.81
CA LYS A 186 0.45 -20.38 11.75
C LYS A 186 0.34 -19.41 10.57
N ILE A 187 0.98 -18.25 10.66
CA ILE A 187 1.23 -17.39 9.50
C ILE A 187 2.21 -18.13 8.58
N ILE A 188 1.78 -18.46 7.37
CA ILE A 188 2.58 -19.13 6.35
C ILE A 188 2.62 -18.21 5.12
N SER A 189 3.82 -17.89 4.64
CA SER A 189 4.01 -17.25 3.32
C SER A 189 3.41 -18.15 2.24
N ILE A 190 2.66 -17.58 1.30
CA ILE A 190 2.36 -18.30 0.06
C ILE A 190 3.68 -18.67 -0.64
N THR A 191 3.65 -19.71 -1.46
CA THR A 191 4.87 -20.22 -2.08
C THR A 191 5.47 -19.19 -3.05
N PRO A 192 6.80 -19.21 -3.28
CA PRO A 192 7.42 -18.37 -4.30
C PRO A 192 6.78 -18.53 -5.69
N GLN A 193 6.29 -19.73 -6.01
CA GLN A 193 5.56 -20.01 -7.24
C GLN A 193 4.24 -19.25 -7.32
N GLU A 194 3.50 -19.13 -6.21
CA GLU A 194 2.24 -18.36 -6.14
C GLU A 194 2.51 -16.86 -6.23
N ILE A 195 3.51 -16.33 -5.53
CA ILE A 195 3.93 -14.92 -5.68
C ILE A 195 4.27 -14.63 -7.15
N ASN A 196 5.09 -15.50 -7.76
CA ASN A 196 5.45 -15.35 -9.17
C ASN A 196 4.23 -15.42 -10.09
N LYS A 197 3.25 -16.29 -9.81
CA LYS A 197 2.00 -16.36 -10.59
C LYS A 197 1.23 -15.05 -10.52
N GLN A 198 1.08 -14.47 -9.33
CA GLN A 198 0.36 -13.22 -9.11
C GLN A 198 1.08 -12.04 -9.78
N VAL A 199 2.38 -11.88 -9.55
CA VAL A 199 3.19 -10.78 -10.10
C VAL A 199 3.30 -10.87 -11.63
N ASN A 200 3.21 -12.07 -12.21
CA ASN A 200 3.27 -12.26 -13.65
C ASN A 200 1.92 -12.24 -14.38
N CYS A 201 0.79 -12.09 -13.69
CA CYS A 201 -0.51 -11.96 -14.34
C CYS A 201 -0.62 -10.63 -15.12
N ALA A 202 -1.61 -10.52 -16.01
CA ALA A 202 -1.73 -9.34 -16.87
C ALA A 202 -2.13 -8.10 -16.06
N LEU A 203 -3.06 -8.25 -15.12
CA LEU A 203 -3.49 -7.19 -14.21
C LEU A 203 -2.33 -6.59 -13.40
N PHE A 204 -1.51 -7.41 -12.71
CA PHE A 204 -0.37 -6.88 -11.93
C PHE A 204 0.61 -6.12 -12.81
N LYS A 205 0.99 -6.70 -13.96
CA LYS A 205 1.87 -6.04 -14.93
C LYS A 205 1.30 -4.71 -15.40
N LYS A 206 -0.02 -4.62 -15.54
CA LYS A 206 -0.69 -3.39 -15.93
C LYS A 206 -0.68 -2.33 -14.83
N MET A 207 -1.00 -2.72 -13.59
CA MET A 207 -0.90 -1.84 -12.41
C MET A 207 0.52 -1.29 -12.27
N PHE A 208 1.52 -2.17 -12.39
CA PHE A 208 2.92 -1.79 -12.37
C PHE A 208 3.27 -0.82 -13.51
N GLU A 209 2.91 -1.13 -14.77
CA GLU A 209 3.21 -0.30 -15.94
C GLU A 209 2.66 1.13 -15.77
N MET A 210 1.42 1.25 -15.32
CA MET A 210 0.69 2.51 -15.15
C MET A 210 1.22 3.38 -14.01
N SER A 211 1.78 2.75 -12.99
CA SER A 211 2.21 3.43 -11.78
C SER A 211 3.48 4.25 -11.99
N LYS A 212 3.50 5.46 -11.45
CA LYS A 212 4.70 6.32 -11.41
C LYS A 212 5.47 6.18 -10.10
N VAL A 213 4.75 5.81 -9.04
CA VAL A 213 5.27 5.62 -7.69
C VAL A 213 4.88 4.22 -7.24
N ILE A 214 5.83 3.51 -6.66
CA ILE A 214 5.64 2.20 -6.08
C ILE A 214 6.13 2.24 -4.63
N THR A 215 5.31 1.80 -3.69
CA THR A 215 5.65 1.59 -2.28
C THR A 215 5.60 0.10 -1.97
N ILE A 216 6.59 -0.39 -1.23
CA ILE A 216 6.65 -1.77 -0.73
C ILE A 216 6.87 -1.73 0.78
N ALA A 217 5.84 -2.06 1.55
CA ALA A 217 5.88 -2.20 3.00
C ALA A 217 6.33 -3.61 3.39
N LEU A 218 7.36 -3.70 4.23
CA LEU A 218 7.99 -4.98 4.59
C LEU A 218 7.34 -5.66 5.80
N GLU A 219 6.90 -4.86 6.78
CA GLU A 219 6.19 -5.26 8.01
C GLU A 219 6.48 -6.68 8.53
N PRO A 220 7.72 -6.98 9.01
CA PRO A 220 8.08 -8.35 9.38
C PRO A 220 7.18 -8.98 10.44
N ALA A 221 6.58 -8.19 11.33
CA ALA A 221 5.65 -8.66 12.34
C ALA A 221 4.36 -9.27 11.72
N HIS A 222 3.91 -8.72 10.60
CA HIS A 222 2.72 -9.15 9.86
C HIS A 222 3.04 -10.31 8.90
N CYS A 223 4.28 -10.37 8.43
CA CYS A 223 4.80 -11.45 7.58
C CYS A 223 5.14 -12.77 8.31
N GLY A 224 5.01 -12.85 9.64
CA GLY A 224 5.43 -14.03 10.43
C GLY A 224 6.91 -14.04 10.84
N GLY A 225 7.54 -12.87 10.86
CA GLY A 225 8.92 -12.62 11.28
C GLY A 225 9.88 -12.30 10.13
N ASN A 226 11.07 -11.81 10.46
CA ASN A 226 12.08 -11.35 9.49
C ASN A 226 12.43 -12.40 8.43
N GLU A 227 12.53 -13.68 8.80
CA GLU A 227 12.87 -14.75 7.86
C GLU A 227 11.77 -14.97 6.80
N GLN A 228 10.50 -14.88 7.18
CA GLN A 228 9.39 -15.08 6.24
C GLN A 228 9.18 -13.85 5.37
N CYS A 229 9.26 -12.65 5.97
CA CYS A 229 9.30 -11.39 5.23
C CYS A 229 10.40 -11.39 4.16
N GLU A 230 11.63 -11.82 4.51
CA GLU A 230 12.73 -11.88 3.55
C GLU A 230 12.46 -12.85 2.40
N LYS A 231 11.81 -14.00 2.65
CA LYS A 231 11.44 -14.96 1.60
C LYS A 231 10.40 -14.39 0.64
N ILE A 232 9.40 -13.69 1.16
CA ILE A 232 8.38 -13.00 0.35
C ILE A 232 9.06 -11.92 -0.50
N PHE A 233 9.87 -11.08 0.15
CA PHE A 233 10.64 -10.02 -0.49
C PHE A 233 11.52 -10.55 -1.62
N ASP A 234 12.29 -11.61 -1.38
CA ASP A 234 13.15 -12.23 -2.39
C ASP A 234 12.35 -12.79 -3.56
N SER A 235 11.22 -13.43 -3.26
CA SER A 235 10.33 -13.96 -4.30
C SER A 235 9.79 -12.83 -5.18
N LEU A 236 9.31 -11.73 -4.58
CA LEU A 236 8.83 -10.55 -5.29
C LEU A 236 9.95 -9.91 -6.13
N MET A 237 11.11 -9.63 -5.52
CA MET A 237 12.25 -8.96 -6.16
C MET A 237 12.96 -9.81 -7.23
N SER A 238 12.79 -11.14 -7.20
CA SER A 238 13.28 -12.03 -8.25
C SER A 238 12.55 -11.87 -9.59
N ASN A 239 11.40 -11.18 -9.61
CA ASN A 239 10.65 -10.93 -10.82
C ASN A 239 11.31 -9.84 -11.68
N ASP A 240 11.36 -10.11 -12.99
CA ASP A 240 11.99 -9.25 -14.00
C ASP A 240 11.44 -7.81 -14.09
N ILE A 241 10.31 -7.52 -13.45
CA ILE A 241 9.73 -6.17 -13.43
C ILE A 241 10.41 -5.25 -12.40
N PHE A 242 11.04 -5.80 -11.36
CA PHE A 242 11.67 -5.06 -10.27
C PHE A 242 13.20 -4.95 -10.40
N LYS A 243 13.74 -4.84 -11.63
CA LYS A 243 15.20 -4.90 -11.90
C LYS A 243 16.04 -3.92 -11.06
N ILE A 244 16.45 -4.33 -9.88
CA ILE A 244 17.27 -3.61 -8.91
C ILE A 244 18.55 -4.40 -8.73
N ASP A 245 19.69 -3.72 -8.61
CA ASP A 245 20.95 -4.42 -8.37
C ASP A 245 20.98 -5.11 -7.01
N GLU A 246 21.61 -6.29 -6.96
CA GLU A 246 21.68 -7.14 -5.76
C GLU A 246 22.28 -6.41 -4.55
N LYS A 247 23.21 -5.47 -4.78
CA LYS A 247 23.83 -4.70 -3.70
C LYS A 247 22.79 -3.81 -3.02
N ARG A 248 21.97 -3.08 -3.78
CA ARG A 248 20.88 -2.26 -3.23
C ARG A 248 19.85 -3.10 -2.48
N LEU A 249 19.48 -4.27 -3.02
CA LEU A 249 18.57 -5.19 -2.32
C LEU A 249 19.18 -5.67 -0.99
N CYS A 250 20.48 -5.98 -0.98
CA CYS A 250 21.21 -6.33 0.24
C CYS A 250 21.21 -5.17 1.26
N ASP A 251 21.38 -3.93 0.81
CA ASP A 251 21.32 -2.75 1.67
C ASP A 251 19.92 -2.59 2.31
N VAL A 252 18.84 -2.80 1.55
CA VAL A 252 17.44 -2.81 2.06
C VAL A 252 17.27 -3.87 3.15
N LYS A 253 17.68 -5.12 2.87
CA LYS A 253 17.59 -6.23 3.84
C LYS A 253 18.37 -5.96 5.11
N ASN A 254 19.61 -5.49 4.97
CA ASN A 254 20.46 -5.21 6.13
C ASN A 254 19.88 -4.09 6.99
N LYS A 255 19.27 -3.08 6.36
CA LYS A 255 18.63 -1.98 7.06
C LYS A 255 17.37 -2.44 7.80
N PHE A 256 16.46 -3.13 7.11
CA PHE A 256 15.11 -3.35 7.60
C PHE A 256 14.83 -4.74 8.20
N LEU A 257 15.49 -5.78 7.69
CA LEU A 257 15.23 -7.17 8.07
C LEU A 257 16.29 -7.73 9.02
N HIS A 258 17.53 -7.24 8.94
CA HIS A 258 18.63 -7.68 9.81
C HIS A 258 19.05 -6.65 10.85
N GLY A 259 18.84 -5.37 10.57
CA GLY A 259 19.25 -4.25 11.42
C GLY A 259 18.31 -3.98 12.59
N VAL A 260 17.09 -4.49 12.54
CA VAL A 260 16.07 -4.22 13.56
C VAL A 260 15.88 -5.45 14.44
N ASN A 261 16.03 -5.28 15.76
CA ASN A 261 15.68 -6.33 16.71
C ASN A 261 14.16 -6.51 16.65
N ALA A 262 13.69 -7.72 16.34
CA ALA A 262 12.25 -8.05 16.34
C ALA A 262 11.55 -7.71 17.68
N LYS A 263 12.32 -7.55 18.76
CA LYS A 263 11.81 -7.10 20.07
C LYS A 263 11.37 -5.63 20.10
N ASP A 264 11.82 -4.81 19.16
CA ASP A 264 11.52 -3.36 19.11
C ASP A 264 10.17 -3.05 18.42
N PHE A 265 9.49 -4.09 17.92
CA PHE A 265 8.19 -4.03 17.24
C PHE A 265 7.09 -4.85 17.93
N TYR A 266 7.28 -5.31 19.17
CA TYR A 266 6.13 -5.77 19.96
C TYR A 266 5.27 -4.56 20.34
N TYR A 267 4.44 -4.12 19.39
CA TYR A 267 3.18 -3.49 19.72
C TYR A 267 2.37 -4.57 20.45
N ILE A 268 2.27 -4.40 21.76
CA ILE A 268 1.33 -5.15 22.58
C ILE A 268 -0.05 -4.77 22.05
N ARG A 269 -0.70 -5.70 21.34
CA ARG A 269 -2.15 -5.66 21.08
C ARG A 269 -2.90 -5.58 22.41
#